data_AF-A0A077RZ93-F1
#
_entry.id   AF-A0A077RZ93-F1
#
_cell.length_a   1.000
_cell.length_b   1.000
_cell.length_c   1.000
_cell.angle_alpha   90.00
_cell.angle_beta   90.00
_cell.angle_gamma   90.00
#
_symmetry.space_group_name_H-M   'P 1'
#
loop_
_entity.id
_entity.type
_entity.pdbx_description
1 polymer ?
#
loop_
_entity_poly.entity_id
_entity_poly.type
_entity_poly.pdbx_seq_one_letter_code
_entity_poly.pdbx_strand_id
1 'polypeptide(L)'
;MNLPPSLVSTTVHTYSGLLGWGPISFMKRADLEKSEHLKDDSFTIRCDILVIMDYRAEDLPEDTPAFVTVAPSDLHQHLADLLKTEKGADVVFEVGGHTFAAHRCVLAARSLVFSAELFGGMKEGDTAGVVRIDEMEAQVFKALLCFAYTDSLPVTEKEDEDVMCQHLLVAADRYNMERLKTICEERLCKYINGGSVTTILTLAEQHHCEGLKKACLSFLGSPANLRALLDSDGFDHLSRSCPSVIKNLIAMSALV
;
A
#
# COMPACT_ATOMS: atom_id res chain seq x y z
N MET A 1 -25.76 -21.49 25.12
CA MET A 1 -25.06 -22.75 24.75
C MET A 1 -24.26 -22.47 23.50
N ASN A 2 -22.92 -22.58 23.58
CA ASN A 2 -22.03 -22.45 22.42
C ASN A 2 -22.07 -23.76 21.64
N LEU A 3 -23.01 -23.87 20.70
CA LEU A 3 -22.95 -24.90 19.66
C LEU A 3 -21.72 -24.62 18.76
N PRO A 4 -20.95 -25.65 18.38
CA PRO A 4 -19.86 -25.48 17.41
C PRO A 4 -20.45 -24.97 16.08
N PRO A 5 -19.73 -24.12 15.33
CA PRO A 5 -20.17 -23.65 14.02
C PRO A 5 -20.43 -24.86 13.10
N SER A 6 -21.68 -25.12 12.73
CA SER A 6 -22.02 -26.10 11.70
C SER A 6 -22.30 -25.33 10.41
N LEU A 7 -21.28 -25.12 9.59
CA LEU A 7 -21.46 -24.66 8.22
C LEU A 7 -21.99 -25.82 7.37
N VAL A 8 -23.27 -26.14 7.50
CA VAL A 8 -23.98 -27.01 6.56
C VAL A 8 -24.40 -26.13 5.39
N SER A 9 -23.49 -25.99 4.43
CA SER A 9 -23.71 -25.19 3.21
C SER A 9 -24.88 -25.77 2.41
N THR A 10 -25.69 -24.89 1.80
CA THR A 10 -26.56 -25.33 0.71
C THR A 10 -26.65 -24.35 -0.46
N THR A 11 -26.36 -23.05 -0.27
CA THR A 11 -26.48 -22.08 -1.38
C THR A 11 -25.54 -20.88 -1.20
N VAL A 12 -24.80 -20.55 -2.27
CA VAL A 12 -23.99 -19.31 -2.37
C VAL A 12 -24.83 -18.26 -3.09
N HIS A 13 -24.85 -17.03 -2.57
CA HIS A 13 -25.59 -15.91 -3.16
C HIS A 13 -24.65 -14.78 -3.56
N THR A 14 -24.75 -14.32 -4.81
CA THR A 14 -24.01 -13.15 -5.29
C THR A 14 -24.69 -11.87 -4.81
N TYR A 15 -23.96 -11.07 -4.02
CA TYR A 15 -24.47 -9.81 -3.50
C TYR A 15 -24.17 -8.66 -4.49
N SER A 16 -25.20 -8.05 -5.05
CA SER A 16 -25.07 -6.83 -5.86
C SER A 16 -26.22 -5.87 -5.53
N GLY A 17 -25.96 -4.85 -4.69
CA GLY A 17 -26.94 -3.80 -4.35
C GLY A 17 -27.34 -3.72 -2.87
N LEU A 18 -28.35 -2.91 -2.58
CA LEU A 18 -28.83 -2.54 -1.22
C LEU A 18 -29.83 -3.54 -0.60
N LEU A 19 -30.09 -4.69 -1.24
CA LEU A 19 -31.10 -5.65 -0.79
C LEU A 19 -30.49 -6.66 0.19
N GLY A 20 -31.09 -6.80 1.37
CA GLY A 20 -30.72 -7.83 2.34
C GLY A 20 -31.17 -9.23 1.90
N TRP A 21 -30.42 -10.25 2.30
CA TRP A 21 -30.75 -11.66 2.06
C TRP A 21 -30.98 -12.39 3.39
N GLY A 22 -32.01 -13.25 3.42
CA GLY A 22 -32.33 -14.07 4.57
C GLY A 22 -33.65 -14.82 4.37
N PRO A 23 -33.95 -15.83 5.20
CA PRO A 23 -35.24 -16.50 5.15
C PRO A 23 -36.36 -15.51 5.49
N ILE A 24 -37.39 -15.46 4.63
CA ILE A 24 -38.57 -14.59 4.81
C ILE A 24 -39.32 -14.94 6.10
N SER A 25 -39.21 -16.20 6.56
CA SER A 25 -39.75 -16.69 7.82
C SER A 25 -38.71 -17.59 8.50
N PHE A 26 -37.97 -17.02 9.46
CA PHE A 26 -36.97 -17.76 10.23
C PHE A 26 -37.58 -18.62 11.35
N MET A 27 -38.48 -18.03 12.15
CA MET A 27 -39.14 -18.69 13.27
C MET A 27 -40.48 -18.02 13.55
N LYS A 28 -41.51 -18.79 13.93
CA LYS A 28 -42.78 -18.22 14.38
C LYS A 28 -42.61 -17.60 15.76
N ARG A 29 -43.26 -16.45 15.97
CA ARG A 29 -43.27 -15.75 17.25
C ARG A 29 -43.67 -16.66 18.44
N ALA A 30 -44.74 -17.44 18.28
CA ALA A 30 -45.24 -18.33 19.33
C ALA A 30 -44.24 -19.44 19.71
N ASP A 31 -43.35 -19.82 18.79
CA ASP A 31 -42.31 -20.82 19.03
C ASP A 31 -41.11 -20.17 19.72
N LEU A 32 -40.74 -18.94 19.33
CA LEU A 32 -39.71 -18.14 20.01
C LEU A 32 -40.08 -17.86 21.47
N GLU A 33 -41.31 -17.42 21.73
CA GLU A 33 -41.83 -17.12 23.07
C GLU A 33 -41.88 -18.34 23.99
N LYS A 34 -41.98 -19.55 23.43
CA LYS A 34 -41.94 -20.82 24.17
C LYS A 34 -40.55 -21.44 24.28
N SER A 35 -39.57 -20.89 23.56
CA SER A 35 -38.22 -21.43 23.49
C SER A 35 -37.35 -20.98 24.67
N GLU A 36 -36.27 -21.71 24.93
CA GLU A 36 -35.25 -21.31 25.90
C GLU A 36 -34.33 -20.17 25.40
N HIS A 37 -34.54 -19.70 24.16
CA HIS A 37 -33.72 -18.69 23.51
C HIS A 37 -34.16 -17.26 23.82
N LEU A 38 -35.39 -17.07 24.30
CA LEU A 38 -35.89 -15.79 24.81
C LEU A 38 -35.67 -15.74 26.32
N LYS A 39 -34.78 -14.86 26.78
CA LYS A 39 -34.46 -14.65 28.20
C LYS A 39 -34.49 -13.16 28.48
N ASP A 40 -35.21 -12.76 29.54
CA ASP A 40 -35.33 -11.35 29.94
C ASP A 40 -35.74 -10.42 28.79
N ASP A 41 -36.78 -10.83 28.05
CA ASP A 41 -37.31 -10.13 26.85
C ASP A 41 -36.27 -9.91 25.74
N SER A 42 -35.18 -10.69 25.76
CA SER A 42 -34.05 -10.58 24.85
C SER A 42 -33.69 -11.93 24.23
N PHE A 43 -33.23 -11.91 22.98
CA PHE A 43 -32.72 -13.09 22.28
C PHE A 43 -31.53 -12.70 21.41
N THR A 44 -30.68 -13.67 21.08
CA THR A 44 -29.47 -13.45 20.27
C THR A 44 -29.57 -14.24 18.96
N ILE A 45 -29.37 -13.54 17.84
CA ILE A 45 -29.20 -14.16 16.53
C ILE A 45 -27.70 -14.29 16.25
N ARG A 46 -27.25 -15.48 15.84
CA ARG A 46 -25.91 -15.72 15.34
C ARG A 46 -25.96 -15.92 13.83
N CYS A 47 -25.15 -15.16 13.10
CA CYS A 47 -24.99 -15.30 11.65
C CYS A 47 -23.52 -15.67 11.37
N ASP A 48 -23.28 -16.87 10.84
CA ASP A 48 -21.96 -17.25 10.34
C ASP A 48 -21.93 -16.94 8.83
N ILE A 49 -21.07 -16.00 8.41
CA ILE A 49 -20.99 -15.52 7.02
C ILE A 49 -19.65 -15.96 6.41
N LEU A 50 -19.71 -16.63 5.24
CA LEU A 50 -18.54 -16.93 4.43
C LEU A 50 -18.56 -16.08 3.16
N VAL A 51 -17.55 -15.24 2.99
CA VAL A 51 -17.39 -14.42 1.80
C VAL A 51 -16.45 -15.13 0.84
N ILE A 52 -16.98 -15.58 -0.29
CA ILE A 52 -16.19 -16.17 -1.38
C ILE A 52 -15.88 -15.05 -2.36
N MET A 53 -14.60 -14.68 -2.44
CA MET A 53 -14.08 -13.79 -3.47
C MET A 53 -13.60 -14.67 -4.63
N ASP A 54 -13.95 -14.31 -5.88
CA ASP A 54 -13.37 -14.96 -7.05
C ASP A 54 -11.86 -14.75 -7.01
N TYR A 55 -11.12 -15.79 -6.66
CA TYR A 55 -9.68 -15.82 -6.73
C TYR A 55 -9.29 -15.85 -8.20
N ARG A 56 -8.51 -14.86 -8.65
CA ARG A 56 -7.62 -15.10 -9.78
C ARG A 56 -6.62 -16.15 -9.31
N ALA A 57 -6.52 -17.27 -10.01
CA ALA A 57 -5.41 -18.17 -9.80
C ALA A 57 -4.12 -17.39 -10.13
N GLU A 58 -3.39 -16.97 -9.09
CA GLU A 58 -1.94 -16.95 -9.18
C GLU A 58 -1.52 -18.39 -9.46
N ASP A 59 -0.62 -18.59 -10.42
CA ASP A 59 -0.22 -19.88 -10.98
C ASP A 59 -0.17 -20.99 -9.91
N LEU A 60 -1.19 -21.85 -9.89
CA LEU A 60 -1.15 -23.08 -9.11
C LEU A 60 0.07 -23.87 -9.62
N PRO A 61 0.92 -24.42 -8.74
CA PRO A 61 1.95 -25.35 -9.17
C PRO A 61 1.24 -26.47 -9.91
N GLU A 62 1.61 -26.67 -11.19
CA GLU A 62 1.08 -27.76 -11.98
C GLU A 62 1.19 -29.06 -11.16
N ASP A 63 0.06 -29.70 -10.86
CA ASP A 63 -0.06 -30.99 -10.17
C ASP A 63 0.55 -32.16 -10.98
N THR A 64 1.56 -31.89 -11.80
CA THR A 64 2.50 -32.90 -12.25
C THR A 64 3.46 -33.21 -11.11
N PRO A 65 3.64 -34.48 -10.71
CA PRO A 65 4.67 -34.85 -9.76
C PRO A 65 6.03 -34.53 -10.40
N ALA A 66 6.57 -33.36 -10.08
CA ALA A 66 7.89 -32.96 -10.52
C ALA A 66 8.91 -33.84 -9.79
N PHE A 67 9.52 -34.79 -10.50
CA PHE A 67 10.62 -35.62 -9.99
C PHE A 67 11.86 -34.79 -9.60
N VAL A 68 11.88 -33.50 -9.98
CA VAL A 68 12.91 -32.53 -9.65
C VAL A 68 12.22 -31.26 -9.17
N THR A 69 12.51 -30.84 -7.95
CA THR A 69 12.09 -29.53 -7.42
C THR A 69 13.12 -28.47 -7.86
N VAL A 70 12.65 -27.43 -8.53
CA VAL A 70 13.51 -26.28 -8.88
C VAL A 70 13.61 -25.38 -7.65
N ALA A 71 14.83 -25.06 -7.23
CA ALA A 71 15.06 -24.12 -6.14
C ALA A 71 14.56 -22.71 -6.54
N PRO A 72 14.04 -21.92 -5.58
CA PRO A 72 13.63 -20.54 -5.86
C PRO A 72 14.82 -19.69 -6.32
N SER A 73 14.55 -18.62 -7.08
CA SER A 73 15.60 -17.72 -7.55
C SER A 73 16.31 -17.03 -6.39
N ASP A 74 17.65 -17.08 -6.39
CA ASP A 74 18.53 -16.45 -5.41
C ASP A 74 19.27 -15.20 -5.96
N LEU A 75 18.92 -14.75 -7.17
CA LEU A 75 19.57 -13.62 -7.83
C LEU A 75 19.51 -12.34 -6.99
N HIS A 76 18.38 -12.11 -6.31
CA HIS A 76 18.20 -10.96 -5.44
C HIS A 76 19.13 -11.01 -4.22
N GLN A 77 19.46 -12.18 -3.68
CA GLN A 77 20.51 -12.31 -2.64
C GLN A 77 21.88 -11.97 -3.21
N HIS A 78 22.22 -12.49 -4.40
CA HIS A 78 23.52 -12.21 -5.02
C HIS A 78 23.73 -10.71 -5.30
N LEU A 79 22.68 -10.01 -5.74
CA LEU A 79 22.70 -8.55 -5.92
C LEU A 79 22.72 -7.82 -4.56
N ALA A 80 21.99 -8.29 -3.55
CA ALA A 80 22.07 -7.73 -2.20
C ALA A 80 23.50 -7.81 -1.64
N ASP A 81 24.17 -8.95 -1.84
CA ASP A 81 25.55 -9.17 -1.42
C ASP A 81 26.53 -8.25 -2.17
N LEU A 82 26.27 -7.97 -3.45
CA LEU A 82 27.04 -7.00 -4.23
C LEU A 82 26.94 -5.59 -3.63
N LEU A 83 25.74 -5.15 -3.25
CA LEU A 83 25.54 -3.87 -2.56
C LEU A 83 26.23 -3.85 -1.18
N LYS A 84 26.11 -4.94 -0.42
CA LYS A 84 26.66 -5.06 0.95
C LYS A 84 28.19 -5.11 0.99
N THR A 85 28.80 -5.82 0.04
CA THR A 85 30.26 -5.99 -0.03
C THR A 85 30.96 -4.86 -0.77
N GLU A 86 30.20 -4.03 -1.48
CA GLU A 86 30.68 -2.92 -2.31
C GLU A 86 31.69 -3.38 -3.40
N LYS A 87 31.71 -4.68 -3.70
CA LYS A 87 32.72 -5.27 -4.58
C LYS A 87 32.49 -4.83 -6.02
N GLY A 88 33.38 -3.97 -6.52
CA GLY A 88 33.28 -3.43 -7.87
C GLY A 88 32.37 -2.20 -7.98
N ALA A 89 32.04 -1.57 -6.85
CA ALA A 89 31.35 -0.29 -6.83
C ALA A 89 32.16 0.76 -7.60
N ASP A 90 31.49 1.51 -8.47
CA ASP A 90 32.08 2.48 -9.39
C ASP A 90 31.45 3.88 -9.24
N VAL A 91 30.62 4.07 -8.22
CA VAL A 91 30.04 5.35 -7.80
C VAL A 91 29.85 5.41 -6.29
N VAL A 92 29.98 6.59 -5.71
CA VAL A 92 29.66 6.88 -4.30
C VAL A 92 28.64 8.01 -4.25
N PHE A 93 27.59 7.83 -3.46
CA PHE A 93 26.59 8.86 -3.18
C PHE A 93 26.80 9.45 -1.78
N GLU A 94 26.61 10.75 -1.61
CA GLU A 94 26.59 11.42 -0.30
C GLU A 94 25.17 11.97 -0.05
N VAL A 95 24.52 11.44 0.99
CA VAL A 95 23.11 11.69 1.31
C VAL A 95 22.96 11.88 2.81
N GLY A 96 22.47 13.05 3.24
CA GLY A 96 22.30 13.35 4.67
C GLY A 96 23.56 13.13 5.51
N GLY A 97 24.74 13.47 4.97
CA GLY A 97 26.04 13.28 5.63
C GLY A 97 26.58 11.84 5.65
N HIS A 98 25.88 10.90 5.01
CA HIS A 98 26.30 9.51 4.89
C HIS A 98 26.75 9.19 3.47
N THR A 99 27.73 8.30 3.32
CA THR A 99 28.21 7.84 2.02
C THR A 99 27.72 6.44 1.69
N PHE A 100 27.35 6.21 0.43
CA PHE A 100 26.87 4.92 -0.08
C PHE A 100 27.60 4.55 -1.36
N ALA A 101 28.40 3.48 -1.34
CA ALA A 101 29.00 2.93 -2.54
C ALA A 101 27.96 2.08 -3.32
N ALA A 102 27.92 2.23 -4.63
CA ALA A 102 26.96 1.53 -5.49
C ALA A 102 27.53 1.28 -6.89
N HIS A 103 26.70 0.70 -7.77
CA HIS A 103 27.09 0.27 -9.10
C HIS A 103 26.24 0.98 -10.15
N ARG A 104 26.86 1.80 -11.00
CA ARG A 104 26.17 2.65 -11.99
C ARG A 104 25.29 1.81 -12.92
N CYS A 105 25.79 0.67 -13.37
CA CYS A 105 25.06 -0.21 -14.29
C CYS A 105 23.78 -0.78 -13.67
N VAL A 106 23.81 -1.17 -12.39
CA VAL A 106 22.63 -1.68 -11.69
C VAL A 106 21.59 -0.57 -11.53
N LEU A 107 22.01 0.61 -11.07
CA LEU A 107 21.09 1.74 -10.87
C LEU A 107 20.48 2.24 -12.19
N ALA A 108 21.28 2.35 -13.24
CA ALA A 108 20.82 2.76 -14.57
C ALA A 108 19.84 1.76 -15.19
N ALA A 109 20.01 0.46 -14.93
CA ALA A 109 19.06 -0.56 -15.38
C ALA A 109 17.71 -0.48 -14.65
N ARG A 110 17.69 0.06 -13.43
CA ARG A 110 16.52 0.08 -12.53
C ARG A 110 15.79 1.43 -12.53
N SER A 111 16.43 2.48 -13.04
CA SER A 111 15.89 3.83 -13.10
C SER A 111 16.43 4.58 -14.31
N LEU A 112 15.52 5.08 -15.15
CA LEU A 112 15.88 5.95 -16.27
C LEU A 112 16.51 7.27 -15.82
N VAL A 113 16.13 7.75 -14.62
CA VAL A 113 16.70 8.96 -14.02
C VAL A 113 18.15 8.72 -13.62
N PHE A 114 18.44 7.62 -12.93
CA PHE A 114 19.84 7.24 -12.65
C PHE A 114 20.62 6.97 -13.94
N SER A 115 20.00 6.35 -14.95
CA SER A 115 20.66 6.14 -16.24
C SER A 115 21.11 7.46 -16.86
N ALA A 116 20.23 8.46 -16.89
CA ALA A 116 20.54 9.79 -17.40
C ALA A 116 21.56 10.54 -16.52
N GLU A 117 21.43 10.49 -15.19
CA GLU A 117 22.35 11.21 -14.27
C GLU A 117 23.75 10.60 -14.20
N LEU A 118 23.86 9.29 -14.37
CA LEU A 118 25.11 8.56 -14.25
C LEU A 118 25.78 8.35 -15.60
N PHE A 119 25.06 8.20 -16.71
CA PHE A 119 25.64 7.96 -18.04
C PHE A 119 25.33 9.06 -19.07
N GLY A 120 24.55 10.09 -18.71
CA GLY A 120 24.25 11.21 -19.60
C GLY A 120 25.44 12.12 -19.84
N GLY A 121 25.50 12.71 -21.05
CA GLY A 121 26.64 13.47 -21.56
C GLY A 121 26.84 14.89 -20.98
N MET A 122 26.20 15.25 -19.86
CA MET A 122 26.23 16.61 -19.30
C MET A 122 27.09 16.78 -18.04
N LYS A 123 27.79 15.73 -17.57
CA LYS A 123 28.86 15.90 -16.57
C LYS A 123 30.20 15.94 -17.28
N GLU A 124 30.62 17.16 -17.61
CA GLU A 124 32.02 17.48 -17.90
C GLU A 124 32.89 16.96 -16.75
N GLY A 125 33.85 16.09 -17.06
CA GLY A 125 34.94 15.77 -16.15
C GLY A 125 34.95 14.32 -15.68
N ASP A 126 36.08 13.68 -15.96
CA ASP A 126 36.51 12.31 -15.69
C ASP A 126 36.56 11.89 -14.21
N THR A 127 35.78 12.49 -13.31
CA THR A 127 35.97 12.26 -11.88
C THR A 127 35.10 11.13 -11.36
N ALA A 128 35.78 10.11 -10.83
CA ALA A 128 35.38 9.31 -9.67
C ALA A 128 34.95 10.23 -8.50
N GLY A 129 33.84 10.94 -8.68
CA GLY A 129 33.34 12.00 -7.84
C GLY A 129 32.08 11.54 -7.10
N VAL A 130 31.98 11.96 -5.86
CA VAL A 130 30.82 11.71 -5.00
C VAL A 130 29.58 12.42 -5.56
N VAL A 131 28.49 11.67 -5.75
CA VAL A 131 27.19 12.20 -6.19
C VAL A 131 26.40 12.65 -4.96
N ARG A 132 26.17 13.95 -4.80
CA ARG A 132 25.40 14.49 -3.67
C ARG A 132 23.89 14.46 -3.92
N ILE A 133 23.14 14.08 -2.90
CA ILE A 133 21.66 14.13 -2.86
C ILE A 133 21.25 14.89 -1.61
N ASP A 134 20.82 16.15 -1.79
CA ASP A 134 20.59 17.09 -0.68
C ASP A 134 19.18 16.97 -0.05
N GLU A 135 18.18 16.51 -0.82
CA GLU A 135 16.76 16.45 -0.41
C GLU A 135 16.29 15.01 -0.18
N MET A 136 17.08 14.23 0.56
CA MET A 136 16.71 12.87 0.94
C MET A 136 17.38 12.46 2.23
N GLU A 137 16.63 11.79 3.10
CA GLU A 137 17.21 11.18 4.29
C GLU A 137 18.03 9.94 3.92
N ALA A 138 19.13 9.73 4.64
CA ALA A 138 20.03 8.60 4.42
C ALA A 138 19.31 7.24 4.50
N GLN A 139 18.34 7.10 5.41
CA GLN A 139 17.54 5.87 5.55
C GLN A 139 16.66 5.60 4.33
N VAL A 140 16.03 6.65 3.78
CA VAL A 140 15.16 6.57 2.58
C VAL A 140 16.00 6.16 1.38
N PHE A 141 17.16 6.79 1.20
CA PHE A 141 18.08 6.43 0.12
C PHE A 141 18.60 5.01 0.26
N LYS A 142 18.93 4.57 1.48
CA LYS A 142 19.31 3.18 1.75
C LYS A 142 18.21 2.19 1.36
N ALA A 143 16.95 2.47 1.70
CA ALA A 143 15.83 1.61 1.30
C ALA A 143 15.63 1.59 -0.22
N LEU A 144 15.79 2.73 -0.88
CA LEU A 144 15.75 2.85 -2.34
C LEU A 144 16.86 2.04 -3.02
N LEU A 145 18.09 2.08 -2.51
CA LEU A 145 19.18 1.22 -2.97
C LEU A 145 18.87 -0.25 -2.74
N CYS A 146 18.43 -0.64 -1.54
CA CYS A 146 18.03 -2.03 -1.27
C CYS A 146 16.98 -2.51 -2.27
N PHE A 147 15.97 -1.69 -2.58
CA PHE A 147 14.96 -2.01 -3.58
C PHE A 147 15.54 -2.10 -5.00
N ALA A 148 16.45 -1.21 -5.38
CA ALA A 148 17.09 -1.25 -6.69
C ALA A 148 17.81 -2.59 -6.93
N TYR A 149 18.46 -3.14 -5.90
CA TYR A 149 19.21 -4.41 -5.99
C TYR A 149 18.35 -5.65 -5.77
N THR A 150 17.30 -5.58 -4.95
CA THR A 150 16.57 -6.78 -4.48
C THR A 150 15.10 -6.83 -4.87
N ASP A 151 14.58 -5.76 -5.46
CA ASP A 151 13.15 -5.58 -5.77
C ASP A 151 12.23 -5.76 -4.55
N SER A 152 12.79 -5.60 -3.35
CA SER A 152 12.14 -5.83 -2.06
C SER A 152 12.45 -4.68 -1.11
N LEU A 153 11.47 -4.34 -0.27
CA LEU A 153 11.66 -3.34 0.79
C LEU A 153 12.21 -4.00 2.05
N PRO A 154 13.16 -3.36 2.74
CA PRO A 154 13.60 -3.83 4.04
C PRO A 154 12.41 -3.81 5.01
N VAL A 155 12.40 -4.76 5.95
CA VAL A 155 11.43 -4.75 7.05
C VAL A 155 11.80 -3.57 7.96
N THR A 156 10.98 -2.53 7.93
CA THR A 156 11.11 -1.38 8.84
C THR A 156 10.43 -1.70 10.17
N GLU A 157 10.88 -1.07 11.24
CA GLU A 157 10.17 -1.10 12.51
C GLU A 157 8.77 -0.48 12.32
N LYS A 158 7.76 -1.05 12.97
CA LYS A 158 6.34 -0.70 12.71
C LYS A 158 5.99 0.74 13.06
N GLU A 159 6.76 1.37 13.95
CA GLU A 159 6.39 2.63 14.60
C GLU A 159 6.52 3.84 13.66
N ASP A 160 7.34 3.75 12.60
CA ASP A 160 7.52 4.83 11.60
C ASP A 160 7.33 4.35 10.15
N GLU A 161 6.67 3.20 9.96
CA GLU A 161 6.54 2.60 8.62
C GLU A 161 5.76 3.49 7.64
N ASP A 162 4.76 4.25 8.12
CA ASP A 162 3.96 5.15 7.30
C ASP A 162 4.75 6.39 6.86
N VAL A 163 5.50 7.02 7.76
CA VAL A 163 6.37 8.17 7.44
C VAL A 163 7.46 7.74 6.46
N MET A 164 8.10 6.60 6.72
CA MET A 164 9.11 6.05 5.82
C MET A 164 8.52 5.73 4.43
N CYS A 165 7.30 5.16 4.36
CA CYS A 165 6.63 4.89 3.10
C CYS A 165 6.28 6.18 2.33
N GLN A 166 5.91 7.27 3.02
CA GLN A 166 5.66 8.57 2.39
C GLN A 166 6.92 9.10 1.73
N HIS A 167 8.04 9.19 2.45
CA HIS A 167 9.30 9.66 1.89
C HIS A 167 9.83 8.75 0.77
N LEU A 168 9.64 7.44 0.91
CA LEU A 168 10.06 6.49 -0.12
C LEU A 168 9.20 6.57 -1.38
N LEU A 169 7.91 6.89 -1.26
CA LEU A 169 7.05 7.17 -2.42
C LEU A 169 7.56 8.38 -3.21
N VAL A 170 7.88 9.48 -2.51
CA VAL A 170 8.49 10.68 -3.13
C VAL A 170 9.80 10.32 -3.83
N ALA A 171 10.65 9.52 -3.19
CA ALA A 171 11.91 9.07 -3.76
C ALA A 171 11.70 8.17 -5.00
N ALA A 172 10.73 7.26 -4.94
CA ALA A 172 10.39 6.36 -6.04
C ALA A 172 9.88 7.14 -7.26
N ASP A 173 9.05 8.15 -7.05
CA ASP A 173 8.58 9.04 -8.11
C ASP A 173 9.74 9.85 -8.71
N ARG A 174 10.60 10.45 -7.86
CA ARG A 174 11.80 11.20 -8.29
C ARG A 174 12.72 10.37 -9.19
N TYR A 175 12.95 9.11 -8.86
CA TYR A 175 13.81 8.22 -9.63
C TYR A 175 13.05 7.34 -10.64
N ASN A 176 11.76 7.61 -10.88
CA ASN A 176 10.92 6.88 -11.82
C ASN A 176 10.96 5.35 -11.62
N MET A 177 10.81 4.91 -10.37
CA MET A 177 10.79 3.51 -9.96
C MET A 177 9.34 3.07 -9.68
N GLU A 178 8.56 2.89 -10.75
CA GLU A 178 7.09 2.73 -10.68
C GLU A 178 6.64 1.58 -9.76
N ARG A 179 7.30 0.41 -9.82
CA ARG A 179 6.93 -0.72 -8.93
C ARG A 179 7.12 -0.38 -7.46
N LEU A 180 8.18 0.35 -7.10
CA LEU A 180 8.41 0.80 -5.73
C LEU A 180 7.31 1.78 -5.30
N LYS A 181 6.98 2.73 -6.18
CA LYS A 181 5.91 3.71 -5.95
C LYS A 181 4.57 3.02 -5.66
N THR A 182 4.18 2.02 -6.48
CA THR A 182 2.95 1.24 -6.26
C THR A 182 2.97 0.47 -4.94
N ILE A 183 4.10 -0.11 -4.54
CA ILE A 183 4.23 -0.79 -3.24
C ILE A 183 4.03 0.20 -2.09
N CYS A 184 4.61 1.40 -2.18
CA CYS A 184 4.39 2.45 -1.20
C CYS A 184 2.92 2.88 -1.15
N GLU A 185 2.24 3.02 -2.29
CA GLU A 185 0.80 3.29 -2.34
C GLU A 185 -0.01 2.21 -1.60
N GLU A 186 0.25 0.93 -1.86
CA GLU A 186 -0.45 -0.17 -1.21
C GLU A 186 -0.24 -0.17 0.32
N ARG A 187 0.98 0.09 0.78
CA ARG A 187 1.28 0.20 2.21
C ARG A 187 0.56 1.39 2.84
N LEU A 188 0.61 2.57 2.22
CA LEU A 188 -0.02 3.77 2.74
C LEU A 188 -1.54 3.65 2.85
N CYS A 189 -2.18 2.84 1.99
CA CYS A 189 -3.61 2.53 2.13
C CYS A 189 -3.99 1.99 3.51
N LYS A 190 -3.08 1.24 4.17
CA LYS A 190 -3.31 0.63 5.49
C LYS A 190 -3.26 1.65 6.64
N TYR A 191 -2.70 2.83 6.39
CA TYR A 191 -2.50 3.89 7.39
C TYR A 191 -3.48 5.05 7.24
N ILE A 192 -4.44 4.99 6.29
CA ILE A 192 -5.45 6.04 6.12
C ILE A 192 -6.38 6.07 7.34
N ASN A 193 -6.35 7.18 8.06
CA ASN A 193 -7.22 7.48 9.19
C ASN A 193 -7.46 8.99 9.29
N GLY A 194 -8.25 9.44 10.26
CA GLY A 194 -8.61 10.86 10.41
C GLY A 194 -7.42 11.81 10.58
N GLY A 195 -6.32 11.35 11.19
CA GLY A 195 -5.11 12.16 11.37
C GLY A 195 -4.16 12.16 10.18
N SER A 196 -4.19 11.12 9.33
CA SER A 196 -3.23 10.92 8.23
C SER A 196 -3.81 11.20 6.85
N VAL A 197 -5.13 11.13 6.66
CA VAL A 197 -5.78 11.18 5.35
C VAL A 197 -5.44 12.44 4.56
N THR A 198 -5.32 13.59 5.22
CA THR A 198 -4.96 14.86 4.59
C THR A 198 -3.58 14.80 3.94
N THR A 199 -2.59 14.32 4.70
CA THR A 199 -1.19 14.23 4.27
C THR A 199 -1.06 13.21 3.15
N ILE A 200 -1.65 12.02 3.33
CA ILE A 200 -1.62 10.94 2.34
C ILE A 200 -2.32 11.36 1.04
N LEU A 201 -3.47 12.03 1.12
CA LEU A 201 -4.21 12.52 -0.05
C LEU A 201 -3.45 13.63 -0.80
N THR A 202 -2.81 14.54 -0.06
CA THR A 202 -1.94 15.58 -0.66
C THR A 202 -0.80 14.94 -1.43
N LEU A 203 -0.12 13.97 -0.80
CA LEU A 203 0.99 13.23 -1.39
C LEU A 203 0.54 12.43 -2.61
N ALA A 204 -0.65 11.81 -2.55
CA ALA A 204 -1.20 11.09 -3.68
C ALA A 204 -1.52 11.99 -4.89
N GLU A 205 -2.03 13.20 -4.66
CA GLU A 205 -2.27 14.17 -5.72
C GLU A 205 -0.95 14.69 -6.32
N GLN A 206 0.02 15.05 -5.47
CA GLN A 206 1.31 15.60 -5.88
C GLN A 206 2.13 14.64 -6.73
N HIS A 207 2.08 13.35 -6.41
CA HIS A 207 2.83 12.30 -7.11
C HIS A 207 1.96 11.47 -8.07
N HIS A 208 0.75 11.93 -8.39
CA HIS A 208 -0.14 11.26 -9.36
C HIS A 208 -0.44 9.78 -9.04
N CYS A 209 -0.61 9.46 -7.76
CA CYS A 209 -0.92 8.13 -7.24
C CYS A 209 -2.44 7.91 -7.20
N GLU A 210 -3.01 7.51 -8.34
CA GLU A 210 -4.47 7.39 -8.50
C GLU A 210 -5.10 6.29 -7.61
N GLY A 211 -4.36 5.21 -7.34
CA GLY A 211 -4.82 4.14 -6.44
C GLY A 211 -4.97 4.65 -5.01
N LEU A 212 -3.91 5.26 -4.49
CA LEU A 212 -3.89 5.85 -3.14
C LEU A 212 -4.91 6.99 -2.98
N LYS A 213 -5.05 7.84 -4.01
CA LYS A 213 -6.04 8.92 -4.04
C LYS A 213 -7.46 8.37 -3.93
N LYS A 214 -7.81 7.34 -4.69
CA LYS A 214 -9.13 6.67 -4.59
C LYS A 214 -9.38 6.09 -3.21
N ALA A 215 -8.38 5.48 -2.59
CA ALA A 215 -8.50 4.94 -1.23
C ALA A 215 -8.80 6.06 -0.20
N CYS A 216 -8.11 7.20 -0.30
CA CYS A 216 -8.37 8.37 0.54
C CYS A 216 -9.79 8.92 0.34
N LEU A 217 -10.23 9.09 -0.90
CA LEU A 217 -11.58 9.56 -1.20
C LEU A 217 -12.65 8.57 -0.73
N SER A 218 -12.41 7.27 -0.84
CA SER A 218 -13.30 6.22 -0.30
C SER A 218 -13.46 6.37 1.22
N PHE A 219 -12.36 6.58 1.95
CA PHE A 219 -12.39 6.84 3.39
C PHE A 219 -13.18 8.10 3.74
N LEU A 220 -13.04 9.17 2.97
CA LEU A 220 -13.76 10.43 3.13
C LEU A 220 -15.23 10.37 2.65
N GLY A 221 -15.66 9.29 2.01
CA GLY A 221 -17.04 9.09 1.62
C GLY A 221 -18.02 8.96 2.80
N SER A 222 -17.52 8.63 4.00
CA SER A 222 -18.32 8.62 5.22
C SER A 222 -18.57 10.05 5.74
N PRO A 223 -19.83 10.45 6.01
CA PRO A 223 -20.13 11.79 6.55
C PRO A 223 -19.39 12.12 7.85
N ALA A 224 -19.10 11.13 8.69
CA ALA A 224 -18.36 11.33 9.93
C ALA A 224 -16.89 11.70 9.66
N ASN A 225 -16.25 10.99 8.72
CA ASN A 225 -14.85 11.23 8.35
C ASN A 225 -14.71 12.56 7.59
N LEU A 226 -15.67 12.88 6.73
CA LEU A 226 -15.70 14.15 6.01
C LEU A 226 -15.85 15.34 6.98
N ARG A 227 -16.76 15.25 7.96
CA ARG A 227 -16.90 16.28 9.00
C ARG A 227 -15.63 16.44 9.82
N ALA A 228 -15.03 15.34 10.26
CA ALA A 228 -13.76 15.39 10.98
C ALA A 228 -12.64 16.08 10.18
N LEU A 229 -12.59 15.88 8.85
CA LEU A 229 -11.67 16.59 7.98
C LEU A 229 -11.99 18.09 7.91
N LEU A 230 -13.26 18.46 7.73
CA LEU A 230 -13.72 19.85 7.65
C LEU A 230 -13.50 20.64 8.94
N ASP A 231 -13.64 19.98 10.09
CA ASP A 231 -13.42 20.56 11.42
C ASP A 231 -11.92 20.64 11.79
N SER A 232 -11.05 20.05 10.96
CA SER A 232 -9.60 20.08 11.13
C SER A 232 -8.93 21.10 10.21
N ASP A 233 -7.71 21.52 10.57
CA ASP A 233 -6.85 22.34 9.70
C ASP A 233 -6.48 21.63 8.37
N GLY A 234 -6.76 20.33 8.25
CA GLY A 234 -6.46 19.54 7.06
C GLY A 234 -7.23 20.00 5.82
N PHE A 235 -8.45 20.49 5.98
CA PHE A 235 -9.22 21.03 4.85
C PHE A 235 -8.60 22.30 4.28
N ASP A 236 -8.15 23.21 5.14
CA ASP A 236 -7.47 24.45 4.73
C ASP A 236 -6.15 24.15 4.03
N HIS A 237 -5.40 23.15 4.52
CA HIS A 237 -4.19 22.68 3.86
C HIS A 237 -4.48 22.11 2.47
N LEU A 238 -5.46 21.21 2.33
CA LEU A 238 -5.85 20.65 1.03
C LEU A 238 -6.34 21.71 0.05
N SER A 239 -7.05 22.74 0.55
CA SER A 239 -7.55 23.83 -0.28
C SER A 239 -6.44 24.67 -0.89
N ARG A 240 -5.32 24.82 -0.18
CA ARG A 240 -4.13 25.54 -0.68
C ARG A 240 -3.26 24.66 -1.57
N SER A 241 -3.06 23.40 -1.18
CA SER A 241 -2.12 22.50 -1.83
C SER A 241 -2.72 21.80 -3.07
N CYS A 242 -4.02 21.48 -3.05
CA CYS A 242 -4.67 20.65 -4.07
C CYS A 242 -6.13 21.09 -4.39
N PRO A 243 -6.36 22.22 -5.10
CA PRO A 243 -7.71 22.73 -5.38
C PRO A 243 -8.59 21.78 -6.21
N SER A 244 -7.99 20.93 -7.04
CA SER A 244 -8.66 19.86 -7.81
C SER A 244 -9.38 18.86 -6.91
N VAL A 245 -8.76 18.49 -5.79
CA VAL A 245 -9.29 17.52 -4.83
C VAL A 245 -10.49 18.09 -4.09
N ILE A 246 -10.47 19.39 -3.74
CA ILE A 246 -11.60 20.08 -3.13
C ILE A 246 -12.85 20.02 -4.01
N LYS A 247 -12.71 20.22 -5.33
CA LYS A 247 -13.86 20.10 -6.25
C LYS A 247 -14.50 18.72 -6.19
N ASN A 248 -13.70 17.66 -6.08
CA ASN A 248 -14.21 16.30 -5.94
C ASN A 248 -14.93 16.09 -4.59
N LEU A 249 -14.35 16.61 -3.49
CA LEU A 249 -14.98 16.53 -2.17
C LEU A 249 -16.31 17.28 -2.10
N ILE A 250 -16.39 18.47 -2.70
CA ILE A 250 -17.64 19.23 -2.81
C ILE A 250 -18.68 18.44 -3.60
N ALA A 251 -18.30 17.86 -4.74
CA ALA A 251 -19.19 17.04 -5.56
C ALA A 251 -19.71 15.81 -4.79
N MET A 252 -18.88 15.17 -3.95
CA MET A 252 -19.28 14.06 -3.10
C MET A 252 -20.27 14.49 -2.00
N SER A 253 -20.07 15.66 -1.40
CA SER A 253 -20.97 16.21 -0.37
C SER A 253 -22.34 16.65 -0.90
N ALA A 254 -22.43 16.98 -2.20
CA ALA A 254 -23.68 17.40 -2.85
C ALA A 254 -24.59 16.22 -3.28
N LEU A 255 -24.11 14.98 -3.10
CA LEU A 255 -24.82 13.73 -3.43
C LEU A 255 -25.41 13.03 -2.20
N VAL A 256 -25.27 13.62 -1.01
CA VAL A 256 -25.85 13.18 0.28
C VAL A 256 -26.88 14.21 0.74
#